data_AF-A0AAD7KG59-F1
#
_entry.id   AF-A0AAD7KG59-F1
#
_cell.length_a   1.000
_cell.length_b   1.000
_cell.length_c   1.000
_cell.angle_alpha   90.00
_cell.angle_beta   90.00
_cell.angle_gamma   90.00
#
_symmetry.space_group_name_H-M   'P 1'
#
loop_
_entity.id
_entity.type
_entity.pdbx_description
1 polymer ?
#
loop_
_entity_poly.entity_id
_entity_poly.type
_entity_poly.pdbx_seq_one_letter_code
_entity_poly.pdbx_strand_id
1 'polypeptide(L)'
;MPKDRRKRVGAHDPSVKLPMKRQFAVQDNAVEAVAVGSTEESAEALLSAMDPHDEPHATLKKKEKQQLKREALLQRLESSHSPYSKSHARREKRKAKEQLGGGLDDMQMALAAVDDDALEETGPSAADETQPVQQKAKPKPGQIGEGKSAPLSKAQRKRALEMEKLRHPLVLANAEFSSNPFATIRTHALNTLLKH
;
A
#
# COMPACT_ATOMS: atom_id res chain seq x y z
N MET A 1 1.55 -58.52 34.41
CA MET A 1 1.05 -57.14 34.57
C MET A 1 0.51 -56.62 33.25
N PRO A 2 -0.72 -56.07 33.18
CA PRO A 2 -1.29 -55.55 31.95
C PRO A 2 -0.58 -54.24 31.55
N LYS A 3 -0.25 -54.07 30.27
CA LYS A 3 0.37 -52.83 29.77
C LYS A 3 -0.70 -51.78 29.50
N ASP A 4 -0.64 -50.66 30.23
CA ASP A 4 -1.51 -49.50 30.02
C ASP A 4 -1.31 -48.90 28.63
N ARG A 5 -2.39 -48.87 27.84
CA ARG A 5 -2.43 -48.20 26.54
C ARG A 5 -2.67 -46.70 26.76
N ARG A 6 -1.64 -45.88 26.56
CA ARG A 6 -1.77 -44.42 26.50
C ARG A 6 -2.67 -44.01 25.32
N LYS A 7 -3.81 -43.40 25.62
CA LYS A 7 -4.67 -42.75 24.61
C LYS A 7 -3.96 -41.49 24.11
N ARG A 8 -3.83 -41.34 22.79
CA ARG A 8 -3.36 -40.09 22.16
C ARG A 8 -4.44 -39.02 22.35
N VAL A 9 -4.14 -38.01 23.15
CA VAL A 9 -4.94 -36.78 23.22
C VAL A 9 -4.50 -35.94 22.01
N GLY A 10 -5.46 -35.62 21.13
CA GLY A 10 -5.24 -34.79 19.96
C GLY A 10 -4.73 -33.41 20.37
N ALA A 11 -3.65 -32.96 19.75
CA ALA A 11 -2.86 -31.81 20.17
C ALA A 11 -3.43 -30.44 19.74
N HIS A 12 -4.71 -30.33 19.45
CA HIS A 12 -5.32 -29.07 19.03
C HIS A 12 -6.70 -28.87 19.65
N ASP A 13 -6.90 -27.69 20.24
CA ASP A 13 -8.21 -27.23 20.66
C ASP A 13 -9.11 -27.00 19.44
N PRO A 14 -10.40 -27.33 19.50
CA PRO A 14 -11.34 -27.03 18.42
C PRO A 14 -11.46 -25.52 18.25
N SER A 15 -11.41 -25.06 16.99
CA SER A 15 -11.54 -23.64 16.65
C SER A 15 -12.83 -23.04 17.23
N VAL A 16 -12.71 -21.87 17.86
CA VAL A 16 -13.83 -21.09 18.41
C VAL A 16 -14.89 -20.87 17.33
N LYS A 17 -16.12 -21.37 17.56
CA LYS A 17 -17.27 -21.11 16.70
C LYS A 17 -17.72 -19.66 16.92
N LEU A 18 -17.40 -18.78 15.99
CA LEU A 18 -17.95 -17.42 15.99
C LEU A 18 -19.47 -17.48 15.78
N PRO A 19 -20.27 -16.65 16.48
CA PRO A 19 -21.70 -16.58 16.22
C PRO A 19 -21.93 -16.17 14.76
N MET A 20 -22.82 -16.90 14.06
CA MET A 20 -23.11 -16.71 12.63
C MET A 20 -23.67 -15.33 12.26
N LYS A 21 -23.95 -14.47 13.23
CA LYS A 21 -24.46 -13.11 12.99
C LYS A 21 -23.34 -12.11 13.27
N ARG A 22 -22.55 -11.80 12.24
CA ARG A 22 -21.74 -10.58 12.24
C ARG A 22 -22.72 -9.40 12.22
N GLN A 23 -22.81 -8.69 13.33
CA GLN A 23 -23.51 -7.40 13.34
C GLN A 23 -22.59 -6.40 12.64
N PHE A 24 -22.95 -6.01 11.42
CA PHE A 24 -22.27 -4.95 10.70
C PHE A 24 -22.69 -3.61 11.33
N ALA A 25 -21.75 -2.72 11.59
CA ALA A 25 -22.01 -1.37 12.11
C ALA A 25 -22.49 -0.39 11.01
N VAL A 26 -22.94 -0.91 9.87
CA VAL A 26 -23.31 -0.15 8.68
C VAL A 26 -24.83 -0.18 8.57
N GLN A 27 -25.46 0.98 8.37
CA GLN A 27 -26.92 1.08 8.22
C GLN A 27 -27.39 0.30 6.99
N ASP A 28 -28.49 -0.43 7.12
CA ASP A 28 -29.05 -1.31 6.07
C ASP A 28 -29.34 -0.56 4.74
N ASN A 29 -29.47 0.77 4.78
CA ASN A 29 -29.68 1.62 3.60
C ASN A 29 -28.42 1.91 2.76
N ALA A 30 -27.22 1.51 3.21
CA ALA A 30 -25.96 1.75 2.51
C ALA A 30 -25.43 0.51 1.76
N VAL A 31 -26.17 -0.61 1.79
CA VAL A 31 -25.77 -1.85 1.14
C VAL A 31 -26.68 -2.07 -0.06
N GLU A 32 -26.17 -1.81 -1.27
CA GLU A 32 -26.81 -2.30 -2.48
C GLU A 32 -26.79 -3.83 -2.46
N ALA A 33 -27.97 -4.44 -2.43
CA ALA A 33 -28.12 -5.87 -2.58
C ALA A 33 -27.81 -6.25 -4.03
N VAL A 34 -26.55 -6.58 -4.31
CA VAL A 34 -26.15 -7.19 -5.57
C VAL A 34 -26.79 -8.56 -5.63
N ALA A 35 -27.83 -8.70 -6.45
CA ALA A 35 -28.43 -9.99 -6.77
C ALA A 35 -27.40 -10.83 -7.54
N VAL A 36 -26.77 -11.77 -6.85
CA VAL A 36 -25.86 -12.74 -7.45
C VAL A 36 -26.70 -13.62 -8.39
N GLY A 37 -26.67 -13.32 -9.69
CA GLY A 37 -27.42 -14.05 -10.72
C GLY A 37 -27.98 -13.23 -11.90
N SER A 38 -27.71 -11.92 -12.02
CA SER A 38 -28.26 -11.09 -13.10
C SER A 38 -27.45 -11.05 -14.41
N THR A 39 -26.44 -11.92 -14.57
CA THR A 39 -25.81 -12.14 -15.87
C THR A 39 -26.49 -13.34 -16.52
N GLU A 40 -27.31 -13.11 -17.54
CA GLU A 40 -27.96 -14.16 -18.36
C GLU A 40 -26.98 -14.95 -19.24
N GLU A 41 -25.68 -14.85 -18.97
CA GLU A 41 -24.69 -15.71 -19.59
C GLU A 41 -24.76 -17.08 -18.89
N SER A 42 -25.31 -18.07 -19.61
CA SER A 42 -25.32 -19.47 -19.21
C SER A 42 -23.94 -19.84 -18.64
N ALA A 43 -23.91 -20.51 -17.49
CA ALA A 43 -22.67 -20.99 -16.87
C ALA A 43 -21.82 -21.83 -17.84
N GLU A 44 -22.45 -22.47 -18.84
CA GLU A 44 -21.77 -23.20 -19.92
C GLU A 44 -21.05 -22.29 -20.92
N ALA A 45 -21.57 -21.09 -21.17
CA ALA A 45 -20.94 -20.07 -22.01
C ALA A 45 -19.73 -19.45 -21.30
N LEU A 46 -19.83 -19.20 -19.98
CA LEU A 46 -18.68 -18.76 -19.17
C LEU A 46 -17.63 -19.87 -19.03
N LEU A 47 -18.04 -21.14 -18.86
CA LEU A 47 -17.12 -22.28 -18.85
C LEU A 47 -16.41 -22.46 -20.20
N SER A 48 -17.13 -22.28 -21.32
CA SER A 48 -16.54 -22.35 -22.67
C SER A 48 -15.66 -21.14 -23.00
N ALA A 49 -15.95 -19.96 -22.43
CA ALA A 49 -15.10 -18.77 -22.55
C ALA A 49 -13.85 -18.86 -21.66
N MET A 50 -13.89 -19.66 -20.60
CA MET A 50 -12.75 -19.97 -19.74
C MET A 50 -11.98 -21.23 -20.18
N ASP A 51 -12.49 -22.01 -21.14
CA ASP A 51 -11.74 -23.09 -21.77
C ASP A 51 -10.63 -22.47 -22.62
N PRO A 52 -9.36 -22.62 -22.25
CA PRO A 52 -8.23 -22.11 -23.01
C PRO A 52 -7.95 -23.08 -24.17
N HIS A 53 -8.89 -23.20 -25.10
CA HIS A 53 -8.63 -23.81 -26.40
C HIS A 53 -7.89 -22.79 -27.29
N ASP A 54 -6.61 -22.53 -26.95
CA ASP A 54 -5.52 -22.17 -27.88
C ASP A 54 -4.22 -21.72 -27.18
N GLU A 55 -4.03 -21.99 -25.89
CA GLU A 55 -2.65 -22.04 -25.37
C GLU A 55 -2.14 -23.47 -25.57
N PRO A 56 -1.02 -23.68 -26.30
CA PRO A 56 -0.44 -25.00 -26.36
C PRO A 56 -0.05 -25.33 -24.92
N HIS A 57 -0.84 -26.18 -24.26
CA HIS A 57 -0.38 -26.93 -23.12
C HIS A 57 0.81 -27.72 -23.64
N ALA A 58 1.99 -27.12 -23.55
CA ALA A 58 3.24 -27.71 -23.94
C ALA A 58 3.23 -29.04 -23.21
N THR A 59 3.10 -30.12 -23.98
CA THR A 59 3.12 -31.48 -23.48
C THR A 59 4.58 -31.76 -23.14
N LEU A 60 5.06 -31.03 -22.14
CA LEU A 60 6.46 -30.98 -21.76
C LEU A 60 6.84 -32.41 -21.45
N LYS A 61 7.85 -32.90 -22.17
CA LYS A 61 8.37 -34.24 -21.94
C LYS A 61 8.78 -34.31 -20.48
N LYS A 62 8.67 -35.51 -19.88
CA LYS A 62 9.03 -35.71 -18.47
C LYS A 62 10.42 -35.15 -18.12
N LYS A 63 11.35 -35.17 -19.09
CA LYS A 63 12.69 -34.58 -19.00
C LYS A 63 12.66 -33.05 -18.88
N GLU A 64 11.87 -32.36 -19.69
CA GLU A 64 11.72 -30.89 -19.66
C GLU A 64 11.08 -30.44 -18.34
N LYS A 65 10.05 -31.16 -17.87
CA LYS A 65 9.46 -30.90 -16.54
C LYS A 65 10.47 -31.07 -15.40
N GLN A 66 11.38 -32.05 -15.52
CA GLN A 66 12.42 -32.27 -14.53
C GLN A 66 13.50 -31.17 -14.57
N GLN A 67 13.86 -30.70 -15.76
CA GLN A 67 14.78 -29.58 -15.94
C GLN A 67 14.21 -28.29 -15.38
N LEU A 68 12.96 -27.94 -15.72
CA LEU A 68 12.26 -26.78 -15.16
C LEU A 68 12.17 -26.83 -13.63
N LYS A 69 11.90 -28.00 -13.06
CA LYS A 69 11.91 -28.17 -11.59
C LYS A 69 13.30 -27.94 -10.99
N ARG A 70 14.35 -28.42 -11.67
CA ARG A 70 15.73 -28.23 -11.22
C ARG A 70 16.13 -26.76 -11.30
N GLU A 71 15.81 -26.09 -12.40
CA GLU A 71 16.09 -24.66 -12.61
C GLU A 71 15.32 -23.79 -11.61
N ALA A 72 14.02 -24.04 -11.41
CA ALA A 72 13.23 -23.35 -10.41
C ALA A 72 13.78 -23.55 -8.99
N LEU A 73 14.32 -24.74 -8.68
CA LEU A 73 14.96 -25.02 -7.41
C LEU A 73 16.29 -24.27 -7.25
N LEU A 74 17.12 -24.21 -8.30
CA LEU A 74 18.36 -23.43 -8.28
C LEU A 74 18.07 -21.93 -8.13
N GLN A 75 17.12 -21.39 -8.88
CA GLN A 75 16.69 -20.01 -8.78
C GLN A 75 16.12 -19.68 -7.38
N ARG A 76 15.40 -20.61 -6.76
CA ARG A 76 14.95 -20.47 -5.37
C ARG A 76 16.12 -20.49 -4.38
N LEU A 77 17.11 -21.34 -4.60
CA LEU A 77 18.31 -21.38 -3.75
C LEU A 77 19.11 -20.09 -3.88
N GLU A 78 19.33 -19.61 -5.10
CA GLU A 78 20.02 -18.35 -5.40
C GLU A 78 19.28 -17.14 -4.80
N SER A 79 17.96 -17.05 -4.96
CA SER A 79 17.17 -15.96 -4.35
C SER A 79 17.06 -16.05 -2.82
N SER A 80 17.07 -17.26 -2.25
CA SER A 80 17.04 -17.45 -0.79
C SER A 80 18.41 -17.25 -0.12
N HIS A 81 19.49 -17.33 -0.90
CA HIS A 81 20.83 -17.03 -0.43
C HIS A 81 21.03 -15.51 -0.52
N SER A 82 20.45 -14.79 0.43
CA SER A 82 20.94 -13.45 0.71
C SER A 82 22.44 -13.57 0.96
N PRO A 83 23.30 -12.84 0.23
CA PRO A 83 24.75 -12.95 0.33
C PRO A 83 25.29 -12.59 1.73
N TYR A 84 24.42 -12.09 2.61
CA TYR A 84 24.75 -11.70 3.95
C TYR A 84 23.97 -12.48 5.01
N SER A 85 24.62 -12.70 6.15
CA SER A 85 24.06 -13.45 7.27
C SER A 85 22.78 -12.81 7.84
N LYS A 86 21.98 -13.60 8.58
CA LYS A 86 20.82 -13.10 9.35
C LYS A 86 21.14 -11.89 10.25
N SER A 87 22.39 -11.78 10.72
CA SER A 87 22.85 -10.63 11.51
C SER A 87 22.93 -9.34 10.68
N HIS A 88 23.38 -9.44 9.43
CA HIS A 88 23.42 -8.31 8.50
C HIS A 88 22.01 -7.79 8.20
N ALA A 89 21.07 -8.69 7.85
CA ALA A 89 19.68 -8.31 7.62
C ALA A 89 19.04 -7.64 8.84
N ARG A 90 19.41 -8.06 10.07
CA ARG A 90 18.99 -7.38 11.30
C ARG A 90 19.62 -5.99 11.44
N ARG A 91 20.90 -5.84 11.09
CA ARG A 91 21.61 -4.55 11.11
C ARG A 91 21.01 -3.59 10.08
N GLU A 92 20.75 -4.04 8.85
CA GLU A 92 20.07 -3.24 7.82
C GLU A 92 18.68 -2.80 8.28
N LYS A 93 17.89 -3.70 8.88
CA LYS A 93 16.57 -3.32 9.44
C LYS A 93 16.66 -2.31 10.58
N ARG A 94 17.72 -2.35 11.39
CA ARG A 94 17.95 -1.32 12.43
C ARG A 94 18.35 0.01 11.81
N LYS A 95 19.29 0.01 10.87
CA LYS A 95 19.69 1.21 10.12
C LYS A 95 18.52 1.86 9.39
N ALA A 96 17.69 1.08 8.69
CA ALA A 96 16.50 1.58 8.01
C ALA A 96 15.50 2.22 8.99
N LYS A 97 15.32 1.65 10.19
CA LYS A 97 14.46 2.24 11.23
C LYS A 97 15.02 3.53 11.82
N GLU A 98 16.34 3.61 11.99
CA GLU A 98 17.01 4.84 12.44
C GLU A 98 16.91 5.92 11.36
N GLN A 99 16.98 5.54 10.08
CA GLN A 99 16.76 6.45 8.95
C GLN A 99 15.32 6.97 8.88
N LEU A 100 14.29 6.19 9.23
CA LEU A 100 12.91 6.72 9.30
C LEU A 100 12.76 7.90 10.30
N GLY A 101 13.64 8.02 11.29
CA GLY A 101 13.63 9.11 12.26
C GLY A 101 14.39 10.37 11.83
N GLY A 102 15.12 10.34 10.71
CA GLY A 102 16.01 11.44 10.30
C GLY A 102 16.34 11.55 8.80
N GLY A 103 15.82 10.67 7.95
CA GLY A 103 16.12 10.60 6.54
C GLY A 103 15.09 11.34 5.69
N LEU A 104 15.57 12.27 4.85
CA LEU A 104 14.75 12.93 3.81
C LEU A 104 14.48 12.01 2.60
N ASP A 105 14.92 10.76 2.64
CA ASP A 105 14.93 9.83 1.50
C ASP A 105 13.50 9.46 1.06
N ASP A 106 12.63 9.16 2.03
CA ASP A 106 11.22 8.87 1.76
C ASP A 106 10.48 10.03 1.09
N MET A 107 10.82 11.28 1.44
CA MET A 107 10.26 12.47 0.79
C MET A 107 10.81 12.67 -0.62
N GLN A 108 12.07 12.32 -0.87
CA GLN A 108 12.65 12.37 -2.22
C GLN A 108 12.02 11.32 -3.12
N MET A 109 11.81 10.10 -2.61
CA MET A 109 11.08 9.05 -3.33
C MET A 109 9.62 9.45 -3.61
N ALA A 110 8.94 10.06 -2.65
CA ALA A 110 7.57 10.54 -2.84
C ALA A 110 7.48 11.66 -3.88
N LEU A 111 8.46 12.58 -3.92
CA LEU A 111 8.54 13.62 -4.96
C LEU A 111 8.77 13.01 -6.35
N ALA A 112 9.66 12.03 -6.47
CA ALA A 112 9.91 11.32 -7.72
C ALA A 112 8.66 10.60 -8.23
N ALA A 113 7.94 9.88 -7.34
CA ALA A 113 6.70 9.19 -7.72
C ALA A 113 5.59 10.15 -8.20
N VAL A 114 5.48 11.33 -7.59
CA VAL A 114 4.53 12.36 -8.03
C VAL A 114 4.91 12.96 -9.40
N ASP A 115 6.20 12.97 -9.72
CA ASP A 115 6.72 13.45 -11.01
C ASP A 115 6.61 12.39 -12.12
N ASP A 116 6.81 11.11 -11.82
CA ASP A 116 6.65 10.01 -12.79
C ASP A 116 5.17 9.82 -13.21
N ASP A 117 4.22 9.94 -12.27
CA ASP A 117 2.78 9.94 -12.55
C ASP A 117 2.31 11.15 -13.39
N ALA A 118 3.16 12.17 -13.57
CA ALA A 118 2.87 13.33 -14.42
C ALA A 118 3.22 13.09 -15.90
N LEU A 119 4.08 12.11 -16.20
CA LEU A 119 4.49 11.77 -17.57
C LEU A 119 3.52 10.79 -18.25
N GLU A 120 2.77 10.01 -17.47
CA GLU A 120 1.77 9.04 -17.96
C GLU A 120 0.40 9.69 -18.33
N GLU A 121 0.14 10.95 -17.96
CA GLU A 121 -1.10 11.66 -18.31
C GLU A 121 -1.00 12.52 -19.60
N THR A 122 0.11 12.47 -20.33
CA THR A 122 0.25 13.15 -21.64
C THR A 122 0.34 12.17 -22.81
N GLY A 123 -0.73 11.39 -23.03
CA GLY A 123 -1.00 10.74 -24.32
C GLY A 123 -1.68 11.72 -25.29
N PRO A 124 -1.35 11.73 -26.60
CA PRO A 124 -1.82 12.74 -27.55
C PRO A 124 -3.26 12.46 -28.00
N SER A 125 -4.25 13.08 -27.37
CA SER A 125 -5.59 13.20 -27.96
C SER A 125 -5.65 14.44 -28.84
N ALA A 126 -5.49 14.22 -30.15
CA ALA A 126 -5.97 15.13 -31.18
C ALA A 126 -7.50 15.00 -31.34
N ALA A 127 -8.14 16.14 -31.62
CA ALA A 127 -9.57 16.36 -31.92
C ALA A 127 -10.53 16.29 -30.72
N ASP A 128 -11.05 17.43 -30.24
CA ASP A 128 -12.19 18.17 -30.80
C ASP A 128 -12.47 19.44 -29.97
N GLU A 129 -13.18 20.39 -30.57
CA GLU A 129 -13.30 21.80 -30.25
C GLU A 129 -14.16 22.17 -29.00
N THR A 130 -13.85 23.34 -28.43
CA THR A 130 -14.73 24.24 -27.65
C THR A 130 -15.32 23.75 -26.32
N GLN A 131 -14.58 23.99 -25.22
CA GLN A 131 -15.17 24.26 -23.90
C GLN A 131 -14.52 25.51 -23.26
N PRO A 132 -15.29 26.39 -22.58
CA PRO A 132 -14.76 27.63 -22.04
C PRO A 132 -13.86 27.36 -20.85
N VAL A 133 -12.69 27.99 -20.85
CA VAL A 133 -11.73 28.02 -19.75
C VAL A 133 -12.40 28.68 -18.53
N GLN A 134 -13.04 27.87 -17.68
CA GLN A 134 -13.47 28.33 -16.37
C GLN A 134 -12.21 28.64 -15.56
N GLN A 135 -11.93 29.92 -15.39
CA GLN A 135 -10.87 30.44 -14.55
C GLN A 135 -11.12 29.96 -13.12
N LYS A 136 -10.43 28.90 -12.70
CA LYS A 136 -10.49 28.42 -11.32
C LYS A 136 -10.08 29.57 -10.41
N ALA A 137 -10.99 30.00 -9.55
CA ALA A 137 -10.76 31.08 -8.60
C ALA A 137 -9.49 30.75 -7.77
N LYS A 138 -8.60 31.74 -7.64
CA LYS A 138 -7.40 31.58 -6.82
C LYS A 138 -7.84 31.21 -5.39
N PRO A 139 -7.29 30.14 -4.79
CA PRO A 139 -7.67 29.77 -3.44
C PRO A 139 -7.37 30.92 -2.49
N LYS A 140 -8.27 31.15 -1.53
CA LYS A 140 -8.06 32.17 -0.49
C LYS A 140 -6.78 31.84 0.28
N PRO A 141 -5.99 32.85 0.73
CA PRO A 141 -4.82 32.60 1.55
C PRO A 141 -5.24 31.80 2.79
N GLY A 142 -4.64 30.60 2.97
CA GLY A 142 -4.96 29.67 4.05
C GLY A 142 -5.98 28.57 3.72
N GLN A 143 -6.59 28.56 2.53
CA GLN A 143 -7.50 27.49 2.12
C GLN A 143 -6.71 26.30 1.57
N ILE A 144 -6.69 25.21 2.33
CA ILE A 144 -6.05 23.93 1.96
C ILE A 144 -7.13 23.00 1.41
N GLY A 145 -7.04 22.64 0.13
CA GLY A 145 -7.98 21.73 -0.54
C GLY A 145 -9.33 22.35 -0.96
N GLU A 146 -10.06 21.63 -1.82
CA GLU A 146 -11.39 22.05 -2.32
C GLU A 146 -12.53 21.65 -1.34
N GLY A 147 -12.23 20.95 -0.25
CA GLY A 147 -13.19 20.55 0.80
C GLY A 147 -12.62 19.53 1.79
N LYS A 148 -13.41 19.15 2.81
CA LYS A 148 -12.99 18.17 3.86
C LYS A 148 -12.82 16.74 3.34
N SER A 149 -13.47 16.39 2.23
CA SER A 149 -13.49 15.04 1.66
C SER A 149 -12.62 14.87 0.43
N ALA A 150 -12.19 15.96 -0.21
CA ALA A 150 -11.40 15.90 -1.43
C ALA A 150 -9.89 15.92 -1.09
N PRO A 151 -9.09 14.98 -1.62
CA PRO A 151 -7.64 14.99 -1.43
C PRO A 151 -7.01 16.21 -2.11
N LEU A 152 -5.83 16.60 -1.64
CA LEU A 152 -5.05 17.68 -2.23
C LEU A 152 -4.72 17.39 -3.70
N SER A 153 -4.77 18.42 -4.54
CA SER A 153 -4.38 18.30 -5.94
C SER A 153 -2.89 17.88 -6.04
N LYS A 154 -2.50 17.22 -7.14
CA LYS A 154 -1.10 16.76 -7.34
C LYS A 154 -0.11 17.91 -7.16
N ALA A 155 -0.40 19.07 -7.74
CA ALA A 155 0.42 20.28 -7.60
C ALA A 155 0.48 20.82 -6.16
N GLN A 156 -0.62 20.73 -5.40
CA GLN A 156 -0.63 21.10 -3.97
C GLN A 156 0.21 20.12 -3.14
N ARG A 157 0.10 18.81 -3.41
CA ARG A 157 0.92 17.78 -2.75
C ARG A 157 2.41 17.98 -3.02
N LYS A 158 2.80 18.23 -4.28
CA LYS A 158 4.19 18.53 -4.65
C LYS A 158 4.73 19.74 -3.88
N ARG A 159 4.00 20.86 -3.91
CA ARG A 159 4.39 22.07 -3.16
C ARG A 159 4.50 21.83 -1.66
N ALA A 160 3.59 21.06 -1.08
CA ALA A 160 3.64 20.72 0.33
C ALA A 160 4.89 19.87 0.67
N LEU A 161 5.20 18.86 -0.15
CA LEU A 161 6.39 18.03 0.01
C LEU A 161 7.69 18.85 -0.16
N GLU A 162 7.74 19.78 -1.12
CA GLU A 162 8.89 20.68 -1.29
C GLU A 162 9.10 21.60 -0.09
N MET A 163 8.02 22.17 0.47
CA MET A 163 8.11 22.98 1.68
C MET A 163 8.56 22.17 2.89
N GLU A 164 8.04 20.96 3.06
CA GLU A 164 8.48 20.07 4.16
C GLU A 164 9.93 19.63 4.01
N LYS A 165 10.42 19.40 2.78
CA LYS A 165 11.83 19.13 2.52
C LYS A 165 12.75 20.24 3.03
N LEU A 166 12.33 21.50 2.89
CA LEU A 166 13.08 22.67 3.41
C LEU A 166 12.92 22.82 4.94
N ARG A 167 11.72 22.54 5.46
CA ARG A 167 11.39 22.72 6.88
C ARG A 167 12.04 21.65 7.78
N HIS A 168 12.01 20.39 7.36
CA HIS A 168 12.48 19.26 8.16
C HIS A 168 13.91 19.40 8.72
N PRO A 169 14.94 19.79 7.94
CA PRO A 169 16.28 19.99 8.50
C PRO A 169 16.33 21.11 9.54
N LEU A 170 15.52 22.16 9.38
CA LEU A 170 15.43 23.26 10.35
C LEU A 170 14.81 22.80 11.68
N VAL A 171 13.83 21.90 11.62
CA VAL A 171 13.22 21.30 12.82
C VAL A 171 14.23 20.41 13.54
N LEU A 172 14.99 19.58 12.80
CA LEU A 172 16.02 18.71 13.37
C LEU A 172 17.22 19.49 13.94
N ALA A 173 17.54 20.65 13.36
CA ALA A 173 18.61 21.52 13.87
C ALA A 173 18.27 22.17 15.22
N ASN A 174 17.01 22.16 15.63
CA ASN A 174 16.60 22.72 16.92
C ASN A 174 16.94 21.76 18.07
N ALA A 175 17.85 22.20 18.95
CA ALA A 175 18.29 21.43 20.10
C ALA A 175 17.13 21.03 21.04
N GLU A 176 16.15 21.91 21.25
CA GLU A 176 15.00 21.62 22.10
C GLU A 176 14.15 20.48 21.52
N PHE A 177 13.96 20.49 20.20
CA PHE A 177 13.22 19.46 19.49
C PHE A 177 13.93 18.09 19.56
N SER A 178 15.26 18.09 19.45
CA SER A 178 16.06 16.86 19.60
C SER A 178 15.98 16.25 21.00
N SER A 179 15.84 17.10 22.04
CA SER A 179 15.77 16.65 23.43
C SER A 179 14.37 16.15 23.83
N ASN A 180 13.32 16.88 23.44
CA ASN A 180 11.93 16.53 23.75
C ASN A 180 10.96 17.12 22.72
N PRO A 181 10.66 16.40 21.62
CA PRO A 181 9.85 16.94 20.53
C PRO A 181 8.43 17.29 20.99
N PHE A 182 7.84 16.50 21.90
CA PHE A 182 6.48 16.74 22.40
C PHE A 182 6.38 17.97 23.31
N ALA A 183 7.44 18.31 24.05
CA ALA A 183 7.48 19.55 24.84
C ALA A 183 7.61 20.77 23.92
N THR A 184 8.47 20.70 22.90
CA THR A 184 8.63 21.77 21.90
C THR A 184 7.35 22.02 21.10
N ILE A 185 6.63 20.96 20.71
CA ILE A 185 5.32 21.10 20.04
C ILE A 185 4.29 21.76 20.97
N ARG A 186 4.24 21.36 22.25
CA ARG A 186 3.34 21.96 23.24
C ARG A 186 3.63 23.45 23.41
N THR A 187 4.88 23.83 23.64
CA THR A 187 5.27 25.24 23.81
C THR A 187 5.00 26.07 22.55
N HIS A 188 5.30 25.54 21.35
CA HIS A 188 4.93 26.19 20.09
C HIS A 188 3.41 26.42 19.99
N ALA A 189 2.60 25.39 20.27
CA ALA A 189 1.14 25.50 20.23
C ALA A 189 0.61 26.54 21.23
N LEU A 190 1.14 26.56 22.47
CA LEU A 190 0.79 27.58 23.47
C LEU A 190 1.15 28.98 22.98
N ASN A 191 2.29 29.17 22.32
CA ASN A 191 2.75 30.47 21.84
C ASN A 191 2.00 30.99 20.61
N THR A 192 1.46 30.09 19.78
CA THR A 192 0.85 30.41 18.48
C THR A 192 -0.68 30.35 18.48
N LEU A 193 -1.29 29.38 19.17
CA LEU A 193 -2.74 29.14 19.11
C LEU A 193 -3.52 29.84 20.23
N LEU A 194 -2.90 30.13 21.39
CA LEU A 194 -3.58 30.80 22.51
C LEU A 194 -3.62 32.33 22.41
N LYS A 195 -3.03 32.94 21.37
CA LYS A 195 -2.96 34.40 21.21
C LYS A 195 -4.16 35.01 20.45
N HIS A 196 -5.20 34.23 20.19
CA HIS A 196 -6.43 34.65 19.51
C HIS A 196 -7.66 34.18 20.30
#